data_AF-A0A523IDK6-F1
#
_entry.id   AF-A0A523IDK6-F1
#
_cell.length_a   1.000
_cell.length_b   1.000
_cell.length_c   1.000
_cell.angle_alpha   90.00
_cell.angle_beta   90.00
_cell.angle_gamma   90.00
#
_symmetry.space_group_name_H-M   'P 1'
#
loop_
_entity.id
_entity.type
_entity.pdbx_description
1 polymer ?
#
loop_
_entity_poly.entity_id
_entity_poly.type
_entity_poly.pdbx_seq_one_letter_code
_entity_poly.pdbx_strand_id
1 'polypeptide(L)'
;MKAENFFLIMVVLVTTSLGKVGFAQVRYDLHSKPAGLEIIGRTSVNKTGHSIAIGDINGDGKGDLIIGAPGLDSLSRQLEGRVYVFFGSAWIGGQRDLNTESADLEIVGSQPHAGLGTAVISADVNGDQIDDLIMSAPGTTVNNREKVGTVSIIFGKASFPAQMTTSDAEVQIHGEAEFDEFGEALAIGNVNRDDYNDLIVGVPLADLPDISNAGKVFVFHGVIDWSSSIDLSRGTADLTVLGVRENQFMGNAVAAGDLNNDGWDDLIIGNFKANSDVGFIDIGKTYVLFMSDSTQKQIDLAVDDPDITVSGESGQDHLGISVTSGDFNGDGLTDLVVGARRADDGDPVNAGKVYVFENDGAWPDEINLAADTSDITIVGAADVVNFEISLAFGKVDNDDIDDLIIGAPFSSPEARTQSGKLFVFLGRSTFPVKAKFKTDVSDVVVVGAAATHLLGNAVAVGDINGDGQGDIVVAAEDAEPAGRVYVLLGAVLTSIDSPNADFALPETFQLQQNYPNPFNAGTTISLEVPANAGSFEVTVFNVHGQKVNTLFKGAAQPGLMKLHWDGSDASGRAVGSGVYLYSLKSGDSVSIQKKLVLLK
;
A
#
# COMPACT_ATOMS: atom_id res chain seq x y z
N MET A 1 14.19 51.19 1.23
CA MET A 1 15.53 50.64 1.51
C MET A 1 15.43 49.79 2.76
N LYS A 2 15.19 48.49 2.58
CA LYS A 2 15.23 47.48 3.65
C LYS A 2 16.49 46.64 3.41
N ALA A 3 17.23 46.39 4.48
CA ALA A 3 18.46 45.62 4.47
C ALA A 3 18.14 44.13 4.31
N GLU A 4 18.81 43.48 3.35
CA GLU A 4 18.83 42.04 3.17
C GLU A 4 19.79 41.44 4.21
N ASN A 5 19.28 40.54 5.05
CA ASN A 5 20.11 39.69 5.90
C ASN A 5 20.46 38.43 5.11
N PHE A 6 21.70 38.36 4.62
CA PHE A 6 22.34 37.10 4.24
C PHE A 6 22.59 36.29 5.51
N PHE A 7 21.90 35.17 5.68
CA PHE A 7 22.31 34.15 6.65
C PHE A 7 23.27 33.17 5.97
N LEU A 8 24.46 33.06 6.55
CA LEU A 8 25.51 32.13 6.15
C LEU A 8 25.11 30.73 6.62
N ILE A 9 24.85 29.83 5.67
CA ILE A 9 24.55 28.41 5.91
C ILE A 9 25.83 27.71 6.40
N MET A 10 25.80 27.10 7.59
CA MET A 10 26.83 26.16 8.02
C MET A 10 26.46 24.76 7.53
N VAL A 11 27.08 24.34 6.43
CA VAL A 11 27.12 22.94 6.00
C VAL A 11 27.99 22.17 7.00
N VAL A 12 27.44 21.16 7.68
CA VAL A 12 28.28 20.16 8.39
C VAL A 12 28.80 19.16 7.36
N LEU A 13 29.87 19.56 6.66
CA LEU A 13 30.68 18.66 5.85
C LEU A 13 31.47 17.75 6.79
N VAL A 14 31.09 16.48 6.88
CA VAL A 14 31.96 15.46 7.48
C VAL A 14 33.01 15.10 6.44
N THR A 15 34.14 15.80 6.45
CA THR A 15 35.31 15.40 5.67
C THR A 15 35.93 14.14 6.31
N THR A 16 35.58 12.96 5.82
CA THR A 16 36.44 11.79 6.02
C THR A 16 37.66 11.93 5.12
N SER A 17 38.82 11.40 5.53
CA SER A 17 40.13 11.70 4.92
C SER A 17 40.34 11.14 3.50
N LEU A 18 39.27 10.88 2.73
CA LEU A 18 39.25 10.50 1.32
C LEU A 18 37.92 10.96 0.69
N GLY A 19 37.83 12.23 0.32
CA GLY A 19 37.11 12.72 -0.87
C GLY A 19 35.68 12.26 -1.21
N LYS A 20 34.84 11.79 -0.29
CA LYS A 20 33.40 11.57 -0.54
C LYS A 20 32.57 12.49 0.36
N VAL A 21 31.79 13.37 -0.26
CA VAL A 21 30.68 14.06 0.41
C VAL A 21 29.58 13.02 0.54
N GLY A 22 29.43 12.42 1.71
CA GLY A 22 28.32 11.50 2.00
C GLY A 22 27.15 12.30 2.57
N PHE A 23 25.94 12.06 2.05
CA PHE A 23 24.72 12.48 2.74
C PHE A 23 24.62 11.72 4.07
N ALA A 24 24.21 12.39 5.14
CA ALA A 24 23.97 11.72 6.41
C ALA A 24 22.62 11.00 6.31
N GLN A 25 22.63 9.68 6.49
CA GLN A 25 21.42 8.87 6.57
C GLN A 25 20.47 9.43 7.65
N VAL A 26 19.22 9.70 7.28
CA VAL A 26 18.15 10.07 8.21
C VAL A 26 17.68 8.82 8.94
N ARG A 27 17.63 8.89 10.28
CA ARG A 27 17.17 7.77 11.12
C ARG A 27 15.91 8.16 11.86
N TYR A 28 14.87 7.35 11.71
CA TYR A 28 13.56 7.52 12.35
C TYR A 28 13.25 6.32 13.26
N ASP A 29 13.16 6.54 14.57
CA ASP A 29 12.85 5.46 15.52
C ASP A 29 11.44 5.62 16.08
N LEU A 30 10.51 4.76 15.65
CA LEU A 30 9.10 4.79 16.06
C LEU A 30 8.88 4.58 17.56
N HIS A 31 9.87 4.10 18.31
CA HIS A 31 9.78 4.02 19.77
C HIS A 31 9.89 5.38 20.44
N SER A 32 10.68 6.27 19.86
CA SER A 32 11.02 7.57 20.45
C SER A 32 10.37 8.75 19.71
N LYS A 33 9.99 8.57 18.45
CA LYS A 33 9.38 9.58 17.60
C LYS A 33 8.07 9.03 17.01
N PRO A 34 6.91 9.64 17.33
CA PRO A 34 5.62 9.18 16.79
C PRO A 34 5.55 9.43 15.29
N ALA A 35 4.86 8.58 14.54
CA ALA A 35 4.62 8.77 13.11
C ALA A 35 3.68 9.95 12.78
N GLY A 36 3.56 10.28 11.48
CA GLY A 36 2.51 11.10 10.87
C GLY A 36 1.13 10.79 11.47
N LEU A 37 0.70 9.58 11.16
CA LEU A 37 -0.47 8.92 11.71
C LEU A 37 -0.06 7.51 12.16
N GLU A 38 -0.62 7.07 13.28
CA GLU A 38 -0.56 5.69 13.74
C GLU A 38 -1.97 5.11 13.85
N ILE A 39 -2.20 3.96 13.21
CA ILE A 39 -3.43 3.19 13.32
C ILE A 39 -3.13 1.92 14.11
N ILE A 40 -3.87 1.70 15.19
CA ILE A 40 -3.85 0.50 16.01
C ILE A 40 -5.00 -0.41 15.56
N GLY A 41 -4.64 -1.66 15.24
CA GLY A 41 -5.57 -2.68 14.74
C GLY A 41 -6.67 -3.06 15.73
N ARG A 42 -7.73 -3.67 15.17
CA ARG A 42 -8.84 -4.20 15.97
C ARG A 42 -8.55 -5.61 16.44
N THR A 43 -8.56 -5.83 17.75
CA THR A 43 -8.27 -7.14 18.39
C THR A 43 -9.23 -8.26 18.01
N SER A 44 -10.42 -7.91 17.51
CA SER A 44 -11.40 -8.88 17.03
C SER A 44 -11.19 -9.29 15.58
N VAL A 45 -10.14 -8.82 14.91
CA VAL A 45 -9.84 -9.13 13.50
C VAL A 45 -8.37 -9.52 13.38
N ASN A 46 -7.48 -8.86 14.12
CA ASN A 46 -6.03 -9.08 14.12
C ASN A 46 -5.39 -8.90 12.73
N LYS A 47 -4.05 -8.94 12.65
CA LYS A 47 -3.29 -8.80 11.40
C LYS A 47 -3.64 -7.53 10.60
N THR A 48 -3.96 -6.43 11.29
CA THR A 48 -4.20 -5.15 10.61
C THR A 48 -2.89 -4.66 9.99
N GLY A 49 -2.91 -4.36 8.69
CA GLY A 49 -1.71 -4.02 7.94
C GLY A 49 -1.05 -5.21 7.26
N HIS A 50 -1.77 -6.30 7.03
CA HIS A 50 -1.25 -7.43 6.25
C HIS A 50 -0.90 -7.01 4.82
N SER A 51 -1.76 -6.19 4.20
CA SER A 51 -1.54 -5.51 2.93
C SER A 51 -1.93 -4.04 3.03
N ILE A 52 -1.31 -3.19 2.21
CA ILE A 52 -1.54 -1.73 2.19
C ILE A 52 -1.60 -1.27 0.73
N ALA A 53 -2.51 -0.35 0.44
CA ALA A 53 -2.52 0.41 -0.79
C ALA A 53 -2.87 1.88 -0.51
N ILE A 54 -2.57 2.74 -1.48
CA ILE A 54 -3.00 4.13 -1.50
C ILE A 54 -3.62 4.41 -2.87
N GLY A 55 -4.76 5.07 -2.90
CA GLY A 55 -5.46 5.50 -4.13
C GLY A 55 -6.62 6.42 -3.80
N ASP A 56 -7.00 7.32 -4.70
CA ASP A 56 -8.07 8.29 -4.49
C ASP A 56 -9.44 7.69 -4.82
N ILE A 57 -9.94 6.80 -3.94
CA ILE A 57 -11.18 6.08 -4.20
C ILE A 57 -12.43 6.95 -4.06
N ASN A 58 -12.28 8.10 -3.41
CA ASN A 58 -13.36 9.06 -3.22
C ASN A 58 -13.31 10.24 -4.22
N GLY A 59 -12.29 10.35 -5.04
CA GLY A 59 -12.17 11.35 -6.10
C GLY A 59 -11.97 12.79 -5.59
N ASP A 60 -11.34 12.99 -4.42
CA ASP A 60 -11.10 14.33 -3.85
C ASP A 60 -9.68 14.89 -4.11
N GLY A 61 -8.88 14.15 -4.88
CA GLY A 61 -7.51 14.46 -5.26
C GLY A 61 -6.47 14.16 -4.19
N LYS A 62 -6.80 13.43 -3.12
CA LYS A 62 -5.84 12.92 -2.12
C LYS A 62 -5.88 11.41 -2.09
N GLY A 63 -4.72 10.78 -1.88
CA GLY A 63 -4.64 9.35 -1.69
C GLY A 63 -5.38 8.91 -0.43
N ASP A 64 -6.22 7.88 -0.55
CA ASP A 64 -6.88 7.24 0.57
C ASP A 64 -6.07 6.04 1.05
N LEU A 65 -5.88 5.92 2.36
CA LEU A 65 -5.15 4.80 2.95
C LEU A 65 -6.06 3.56 3.05
N ILE A 66 -5.72 2.51 2.32
CA ILE A 66 -6.43 1.22 2.29
C ILE A 66 -5.59 0.17 3.02
N ILE A 67 -6.20 -0.50 4.00
CA ILE A 67 -5.52 -1.45 4.89
C ILE A 67 -6.26 -2.80 4.89
N GLY A 68 -5.57 -3.85 4.47
CA GLY A 68 -6.04 -5.23 4.59
C GLY A 68 -5.82 -5.81 5.99
N ALA A 69 -6.82 -6.56 6.47
CA ALA A 69 -6.81 -7.28 7.75
C ALA A 69 -7.52 -8.63 7.59
N PRO A 70 -6.85 -9.65 7.03
CA PRO A 70 -7.49 -10.92 6.66
C PRO A 70 -7.91 -11.78 7.86
N GLY A 71 -7.35 -11.51 9.05
CA GLY A 71 -7.73 -12.17 10.30
C GLY A 71 -7.44 -13.66 10.36
N LEU A 72 -6.29 -14.06 9.83
CA LEU A 72 -5.86 -15.46 9.66
C LEU A 72 -5.19 -16.09 10.91
N ASP A 73 -5.47 -15.61 12.13
CA ASP A 73 -4.81 -16.15 13.32
C ASP A 73 -5.38 -17.51 13.79
N SER A 74 -4.56 -18.27 14.51
CA SER A 74 -4.90 -19.61 15.03
C SER A 74 -5.75 -19.60 16.32
N LEU A 75 -6.00 -18.43 16.90
CA LEU A 75 -6.66 -18.20 18.19
C LEU A 75 -8.10 -17.64 18.05
N SER A 76 -8.49 -17.13 16.88
CA SER A 76 -9.75 -16.43 16.62
C SER A 76 -10.54 -17.05 15.46
N ARG A 77 -11.21 -18.16 15.76
CA ARG A 77 -11.78 -19.12 14.78
C ARG A 77 -12.98 -18.65 13.92
N GLN A 78 -13.23 -17.34 13.73
CA GLN A 78 -14.44 -16.88 13.01
C GLN A 78 -14.27 -15.56 12.26
N LEU A 79 -13.10 -15.25 11.72
CA LEU A 79 -12.88 -13.95 11.10
C LEU A 79 -12.95 -14.03 9.58
N GLU A 80 -13.81 -13.18 9.03
CA GLU A 80 -14.14 -13.14 7.60
C GLU A 80 -13.12 -12.30 6.80
N GLY A 81 -12.16 -11.68 7.50
CA GLY A 81 -11.28 -10.64 7.00
C GLY A 81 -11.99 -9.30 6.84
N ARG A 82 -11.21 -8.22 6.76
CA ARG A 82 -11.69 -6.84 6.57
C ARG A 82 -10.73 -6.01 5.74
N VAL A 83 -11.28 -4.99 5.11
CA VAL A 83 -10.51 -3.87 4.55
C VAL A 83 -10.98 -2.59 5.23
N TYR A 84 -10.03 -1.80 5.72
CA TYR A 84 -10.29 -0.50 6.32
C TYR A 84 -9.77 0.60 5.38
N VAL A 85 -10.58 1.62 5.15
CA VAL A 85 -10.18 2.80 4.39
C VAL A 85 -10.26 4.04 5.27
N PHE A 86 -9.20 4.84 5.23
CA PHE A 86 -9.11 6.15 5.85
C PHE A 86 -8.89 7.17 4.75
N PHE A 87 -9.88 8.05 4.57
CA PHE A 87 -9.80 9.03 3.48
C PHE A 87 -8.68 10.03 3.72
N GLY A 88 -7.97 10.37 2.64
CA GLY A 88 -6.91 11.36 2.62
C GLY A 88 -7.41 12.71 3.10
N SER A 89 -6.51 13.50 3.70
CA SER A 89 -6.83 14.86 4.12
C SER A 89 -5.57 15.68 4.29
N ALA A 90 -5.68 16.99 4.09
CA ALA A 90 -4.62 17.96 4.35
C ALA A 90 -3.98 17.84 5.75
N TRP A 91 -4.63 17.15 6.68
CA TRP A 91 -4.12 16.92 8.02
C TRP A 91 -4.33 15.47 8.42
N ILE A 92 -3.35 14.65 8.10
CA ILE A 92 -3.25 13.32 8.66
C ILE A 92 -2.34 13.36 9.89
N GLY A 93 -2.87 12.96 11.03
CA GLY A 93 -2.20 13.25 12.32
C GLY A 93 -2.72 12.43 13.49
N GLY A 94 -1.80 12.01 14.34
CA GLY A 94 -2.09 11.44 15.66
C GLY A 94 -2.27 9.93 15.66
N GLN A 95 -3.07 9.43 16.59
CA GLN A 95 -3.29 7.99 16.77
C GLN A 95 -4.78 7.67 16.58
N ARG A 96 -5.07 6.56 15.91
CA ARG A 96 -6.42 6.00 15.72
C ARG A 96 -6.44 4.58 16.26
N ASP A 97 -7.43 4.24 17.07
CA ASP A 97 -7.60 2.89 17.61
C ASP A 97 -8.90 2.28 17.08
N LEU A 98 -8.78 1.26 16.22
CA LEU A 98 -9.91 0.59 15.57
C LEU A 98 -10.81 -0.21 16.53
N ASN A 99 -10.43 -0.34 17.81
CA ASN A 99 -11.30 -0.89 18.85
C ASN A 99 -12.30 0.16 19.39
N THR A 100 -11.97 1.46 19.28
CA THR A 100 -12.78 2.55 19.82
C THR A 100 -13.29 3.53 18.76
N GLU A 101 -12.65 3.55 17.60
CA GLU A 101 -12.93 4.44 16.48
C GLU A 101 -13.18 3.63 15.21
N SER A 102 -14.08 4.12 14.36
CA SER A 102 -14.35 3.51 13.05
C SER A 102 -13.44 4.11 11.99
N ALA A 103 -13.05 3.29 11.01
CA ALA A 103 -12.52 3.76 9.74
C ALA A 103 -13.56 4.62 8.99
N ASP A 104 -13.15 5.33 7.95
CA ASP A 104 -14.09 6.09 7.10
C ASP A 104 -14.99 5.18 6.29
N LEU A 105 -14.42 4.09 5.79
CA LEU A 105 -15.12 2.96 5.18
C LEU A 105 -14.53 1.65 5.72
N GLU A 106 -15.40 0.74 6.12
CA GLU A 106 -15.04 -0.62 6.52
C GLU A 106 -15.75 -1.64 5.64
N ILE A 107 -14.99 -2.48 4.95
CA ILE A 107 -15.51 -3.61 4.19
C ILE A 107 -15.33 -4.87 5.02
N VAL A 108 -16.43 -5.59 5.22
CA VAL A 108 -16.45 -6.85 5.98
C VAL A 108 -16.54 -8.03 5.02
N GLY A 109 -15.67 -9.03 5.22
CA GLY A 109 -15.76 -10.29 4.49
C GLY A 109 -17.08 -11.01 4.73
N SER A 110 -17.46 -11.88 3.81
CA SER A 110 -18.76 -12.58 3.85
C SER A 110 -18.70 -14.03 4.34
N GLN A 111 -17.50 -14.57 4.55
CA GLN A 111 -17.27 -15.96 4.94
C GLN A 111 -16.11 -16.09 5.94
N PRO A 112 -16.27 -16.84 7.04
CA PRO A 112 -15.18 -17.08 7.98
C PRO A 112 -13.99 -17.80 7.32
N HIS A 113 -12.77 -17.38 7.64
CA HIS A 113 -11.51 -17.89 7.07
C HIS A 113 -11.32 -17.62 5.58
N ALA A 114 -12.15 -16.77 4.97
CA ALA A 114 -11.95 -16.35 3.58
C ALA A 114 -10.75 -15.41 3.41
N GLY A 115 -10.35 -14.71 4.47
CA GLY A 115 -9.18 -13.84 4.46
C GLY A 115 -9.36 -12.58 3.63
N LEU A 116 -10.52 -11.92 3.67
CA LEU A 116 -10.67 -10.64 2.96
C LEU A 116 -9.59 -9.64 3.38
N GLY A 117 -8.90 -9.08 2.39
CA GLY A 117 -7.80 -8.15 2.61
C GLY A 117 -6.44 -8.85 2.65
N THR A 118 -6.32 -10.08 2.14
CA THR A 118 -5.00 -10.69 1.87
C THR A 118 -4.20 -9.80 0.92
N ALA A 119 -4.78 -9.41 -0.20
CA ALA A 119 -4.23 -8.37 -1.07
C ALA A 119 -5.26 -7.24 -1.27
N VAL A 120 -4.76 -6.00 -1.27
CA VAL A 120 -5.52 -4.78 -1.60
C VAL A 120 -4.67 -3.94 -2.53
N ILE A 121 -5.29 -3.37 -3.57
CA ILE A 121 -4.70 -2.42 -4.51
C ILE A 121 -5.77 -1.40 -4.90
N SER A 122 -5.36 -0.30 -5.53
CA SER A 122 -6.27 0.73 -6.02
C SER A 122 -5.80 1.26 -7.36
N ALA A 123 -6.74 1.42 -8.29
CA ALA A 123 -6.54 2.04 -9.60
C ALA A 123 -7.89 2.22 -10.29
N ASP A 124 -8.00 3.19 -11.19
CA ASP A 124 -9.17 3.33 -12.08
C ASP A 124 -9.19 2.22 -13.14
N VAL A 125 -9.95 1.14 -12.90
CA VAL A 125 -10.09 0.01 -13.84
C VAL A 125 -11.37 0.10 -14.70
N ASN A 126 -12.16 1.15 -14.48
CA ASN A 126 -13.41 1.40 -15.20
C ASN A 126 -13.38 2.67 -16.08
N GLY A 127 -12.31 3.47 -15.96
CA GLY A 127 -12.00 4.65 -16.77
C GLY A 127 -12.78 5.91 -16.39
N ASP A 128 -13.30 6.00 -15.16
CA ASP A 128 -14.05 7.19 -14.70
C ASP A 128 -13.18 8.25 -14.02
N GLN A 129 -11.86 8.05 -13.99
CA GLN A 129 -10.82 8.88 -13.37
C GLN A 129 -10.90 8.93 -11.85
N ILE A 130 -11.63 8.02 -11.21
CA ILE A 130 -11.60 7.81 -9.77
C ILE A 130 -11.02 6.42 -9.54
N ASP A 131 -10.09 6.30 -8.57
CA ASP A 131 -9.51 4.99 -8.32
C ASP A 131 -10.58 4.03 -7.77
N ASP A 132 -10.53 2.79 -8.21
CA ASP A 132 -11.37 1.72 -7.69
C ASP A 132 -10.65 1.00 -6.54
N LEU A 133 -11.43 0.41 -5.64
CA LEU A 133 -10.90 -0.46 -4.58
C LEU A 133 -10.98 -1.91 -5.02
N ILE A 134 -9.82 -2.57 -5.12
CA ILE A 134 -9.73 -3.99 -5.48
C ILE A 134 -9.16 -4.76 -4.29
N MET A 135 -9.84 -5.85 -3.92
CA MET A 135 -9.54 -6.61 -2.71
C MET A 135 -9.72 -8.10 -2.94
N SER A 136 -8.85 -8.93 -2.37
CA SER A 136 -8.94 -10.38 -2.47
C SER A 136 -9.34 -11.05 -1.16
N ALA A 137 -9.94 -12.24 -1.30
CA ALA A 137 -10.23 -13.17 -0.22
C ALA A 137 -9.92 -14.61 -0.71
N PRO A 138 -8.63 -15.02 -0.72
CA PRO A 138 -8.18 -16.27 -1.33
C PRO A 138 -8.78 -17.54 -0.68
N GLY A 139 -9.14 -17.48 0.60
CA GLY A 139 -9.77 -18.60 1.31
C GLY A 139 -11.26 -18.81 0.99
N THR A 140 -11.86 -17.99 0.13
CA THR A 140 -13.31 -18.00 -0.13
C THR A 140 -13.78 -19.34 -0.74
N THR A 141 -14.87 -19.88 -0.18
CA THR A 141 -15.56 -21.04 -0.75
C THR A 141 -16.62 -20.57 -1.74
N VAL A 142 -16.58 -21.09 -2.98
CA VAL A 142 -17.50 -20.69 -4.06
C VAL A 142 -18.26 -21.91 -4.55
N ASN A 143 -19.60 -21.89 -4.53
CA ASN A 143 -20.42 -23.00 -5.02
C ASN A 143 -20.08 -24.38 -4.39
N ASN A 144 -19.79 -24.40 -3.08
CA ASN A 144 -19.30 -25.56 -2.31
C ASN A 144 -17.91 -26.08 -2.71
N ARG A 145 -17.14 -25.28 -3.45
CA ARG A 145 -15.73 -25.54 -3.76
C ARG A 145 -14.86 -24.78 -2.78
N GLU A 146 -14.09 -25.49 -1.97
CA GLU A 146 -13.28 -24.91 -0.90
C GLU A 146 -12.09 -24.11 -1.46
N LYS A 147 -11.76 -22.98 -0.82
CA LYS A 147 -10.56 -22.18 -1.11
C LYS A 147 -10.34 -21.90 -2.60
N VAL A 148 -11.43 -21.60 -3.30
CA VAL A 148 -11.38 -21.17 -4.70
C VAL A 148 -10.75 -19.79 -4.80
N GLY A 149 -11.04 -18.93 -3.82
CA GLY A 149 -10.59 -17.55 -3.79
C GLY A 149 -11.45 -16.64 -4.66
N THR A 150 -11.49 -15.37 -4.26
CA THR A 150 -12.25 -14.32 -4.96
C THR A 150 -11.48 -13.01 -4.95
N VAL A 151 -11.62 -12.25 -6.03
CA VAL A 151 -11.25 -10.84 -6.10
C VAL A 151 -12.53 -10.03 -6.30
N SER A 152 -12.70 -8.97 -5.54
CA SER A 152 -13.84 -8.07 -5.58
C SER A 152 -13.38 -6.66 -5.95
N ILE A 153 -14.15 -5.97 -6.80
CA ILE A 153 -13.89 -4.58 -7.19
C ILE A 153 -15.08 -3.73 -6.75
N ILE A 154 -14.80 -2.74 -5.91
CA ILE A 154 -15.75 -1.69 -5.55
C ILE A 154 -15.35 -0.44 -6.32
N PHE A 155 -16.25 0.07 -7.17
CA PHE A 155 -15.93 1.25 -7.95
C PHE A 155 -15.86 2.53 -7.11
N GLY A 156 -14.87 3.35 -7.45
CA GLY A 156 -14.61 4.67 -6.91
C GLY A 156 -15.83 5.57 -6.97
N LYS A 157 -16.04 6.40 -5.95
CA LYS A 157 -17.14 7.37 -5.91
C LYS A 157 -16.96 8.39 -4.82
N ALA A 158 -17.48 9.59 -5.06
CA ALA A 158 -17.50 10.74 -4.15
C ALA A 158 -17.94 10.45 -2.70
N SER A 159 -18.63 9.34 -2.45
CA SER A 159 -18.98 8.95 -1.09
C SER A 159 -19.30 7.46 -0.96
N PHE A 160 -18.92 6.90 0.17
CA PHE A 160 -19.20 5.52 0.55
C PHE A 160 -20.00 5.47 1.86
N PRO A 161 -20.89 4.47 2.04
CA PRO A 161 -21.41 4.19 3.37
C PRO A 161 -20.26 3.80 4.31
N ALA A 162 -20.41 4.08 5.61
CA ALA A 162 -19.34 3.79 6.59
C ALA A 162 -19.01 2.29 6.70
N GLN A 163 -19.91 1.41 6.26
CA GLN A 163 -19.70 -0.03 6.22
C GLN A 163 -20.29 -0.64 4.94
N MET A 164 -19.54 -1.57 4.35
CA MET A 164 -19.93 -2.41 3.21
C MET A 164 -19.53 -3.87 3.48
N THR A 165 -19.94 -4.74 2.58
CA THR A 165 -19.55 -6.14 2.51
C THR A 165 -19.05 -6.47 1.11
N THR A 166 -18.42 -7.61 0.92
CA THR A 166 -18.04 -8.06 -0.44
C THR A 166 -19.27 -8.20 -1.36
N SER A 167 -20.46 -8.50 -0.85
CA SER A 167 -21.67 -8.54 -1.68
C SER A 167 -22.13 -7.19 -2.23
N ASP A 168 -21.58 -6.08 -1.73
CA ASP A 168 -21.86 -4.75 -2.26
C ASP A 168 -20.92 -4.37 -3.43
N ALA A 169 -19.89 -5.18 -3.72
CA ALA A 169 -18.97 -4.93 -4.81
C ALA A 169 -19.66 -5.05 -6.17
N GLU A 170 -19.34 -4.13 -7.08
CA GLU A 170 -19.88 -4.10 -8.43
C GLU A 170 -19.36 -5.26 -9.28
N VAL A 171 -18.14 -5.75 -9.02
CA VAL A 171 -17.52 -6.89 -9.72
C VAL A 171 -17.06 -7.96 -8.73
N GLN A 172 -17.37 -9.22 -9.02
CA GLN A 172 -16.89 -10.40 -8.31
C GLN A 172 -16.24 -11.40 -9.26
N ILE A 173 -14.94 -11.63 -9.10
CA ILE A 173 -14.17 -12.59 -9.88
C ILE A 173 -13.90 -13.82 -9.01
N HIS A 174 -14.36 -14.98 -9.46
CA HIS A 174 -14.17 -16.25 -8.76
C HIS A 174 -13.08 -17.09 -9.43
N GLY A 175 -12.20 -17.67 -8.61
CA GLY A 175 -11.12 -18.55 -9.04
C GLY A 175 -11.56 -19.79 -9.82
N GLU A 176 -10.60 -20.38 -10.52
CA GLU A 176 -10.82 -21.51 -11.44
C GLU A 176 -11.13 -22.81 -10.68
N ALA A 177 -10.28 -23.23 -9.74
CA ALA A 177 -10.35 -24.53 -9.07
C ALA A 177 -10.34 -24.44 -7.53
N GLU A 178 -10.60 -25.57 -6.86
CA GLU A 178 -10.54 -25.69 -5.39
C GLU A 178 -9.08 -25.65 -4.91
N PHE A 179 -8.84 -25.07 -3.73
CA PHE A 179 -7.52 -24.98 -3.09
C PHE A 179 -6.45 -24.16 -3.82
N ASP A 180 -6.78 -23.55 -4.96
CA ASP A 180 -5.88 -22.68 -5.72
C ASP A 180 -5.66 -21.30 -5.05
N GLU A 181 -6.56 -20.89 -4.14
CA GLU A 181 -6.48 -19.62 -3.40
C GLU A 181 -6.31 -18.41 -4.36
N PHE A 182 -7.25 -18.22 -5.28
CA PHE A 182 -7.23 -17.12 -6.25
C PHE A 182 -7.19 -15.74 -5.55
N GLY A 183 -6.21 -14.89 -5.95
CA GLY A 183 -6.06 -13.53 -5.43
C GLY A 183 -4.98 -13.35 -4.37
N GLU A 184 -4.02 -14.27 -4.24
CA GLU A 184 -2.90 -14.13 -3.29
C GLU A 184 -1.99 -12.93 -3.60
N ALA A 185 -1.80 -12.60 -4.87
CA ALA A 185 -1.06 -11.40 -5.29
C ALA A 185 -1.87 -10.63 -6.33
N LEU A 186 -1.82 -9.30 -6.25
CA LEU A 186 -2.51 -8.39 -7.17
C LEU A 186 -1.55 -7.32 -7.67
N ALA A 187 -1.68 -6.93 -8.94
CA ALA A 187 -1.00 -5.78 -9.52
C ALA A 187 -1.90 -5.10 -10.56
N ILE A 188 -1.52 -3.89 -10.93
CA ILE A 188 -2.12 -3.10 -11.99
C ILE A 188 -1.06 -2.80 -13.04
N GLY A 189 -1.47 -2.77 -14.30
CA GLY A 189 -0.71 -2.22 -15.42
C GLY A 189 -1.60 -2.05 -16.63
N ASN A 190 -1.20 -1.25 -17.59
CA ASN A 190 -1.85 -1.13 -18.88
C ASN A 190 -1.17 -2.06 -19.90
N VAL A 191 -1.50 -3.34 -19.82
CA VAL A 191 -0.82 -4.40 -20.59
C VAL A 191 -1.46 -4.63 -21.95
N ASN A 192 -2.59 -3.96 -22.24
CA ASN A 192 -3.26 -3.98 -23.53
C ASN A 192 -3.18 -2.62 -24.28
N ARG A 193 -2.57 -1.61 -23.64
CA ARG A 193 -2.40 -0.23 -24.11
C ARG A 193 -3.71 0.48 -24.49
N ASP A 194 -4.75 0.28 -23.70
CA ASP A 194 -5.97 1.07 -23.79
C ASP A 194 -5.99 2.22 -22.75
N ASP A 195 -7.14 2.83 -22.50
CA ASP A 195 -7.26 3.95 -21.56
C ASP A 195 -7.58 3.47 -20.12
N TYR A 196 -7.61 2.16 -19.88
CA TYR A 196 -8.01 1.54 -18.63
C TYR A 196 -6.83 0.79 -18.01
N ASN A 197 -6.82 0.74 -16.67
CA ASN A 197 -5.87 -0.11 -15.97
C ASN A 197 -6.35 -1.57 -16.00
N ASP A 198 -5.44 -2.50 -16.32
CA ASP A 198 -5.72 -3.93 -16.29
C ASP A 198 -5.37 -4.54 -14.93
N LEU A 199 -6.16 -5.53 -14.52
CA LEU A 199 -5.98 -6.25 -13.27
C LEU A 199 -5.17 -7.54 -13.50
N ILE A 200 -4.04 -7.66 -12.79
CA ILE A 200 -3.18 -8.84 -12.80
C ILE A 200 -3.35 -9.59 -11.48
N VAL A 201 -3.61 -10.89 -11.55
CA VAL A 201 -3.89 -11.75 -10.38
C VAL A 201 -2.96 -12.96 -10.37
N GLY A 202 -2.14 -13.05 -9.32
CA GLY A 202 -1.28 -14.20 -9.03
C GLY A 202 -1.99 -15.29 -8.24
N VAL A 203 -1.77 -16.55 -8.63
CA VAL A 203 -2.39 -17.74 -8.05
C VAL A 203 -1.33 -18.82 -7.83
N PRO A 204 -0.48 -18.68 -6.80
CA PRO A 204 0.70 -19.53 -6.59
C PRO A 204 0.35 -20.99 -6.31
N LEU A 205 -0.82 -21.28 -5.75
CA LEU A 205 -1.26 -22.65 -5.48
C LEU A 205 -1.97 -23.31 -6.67
N ALA A 206 -2.08 -22.62 -7.81
CA ALA A 206 -2.77 -23.17 -8.96
C ALA A 206 -2.12 -24.46 -9.48
N ASP A 207 -2.96 -25.47 -9.66
CA ASP A 207 -2.61 -26.72 -10.31
C ASP A 207 -2.71 -26.62 -11.84
N LEU A 208 -1.78 -27.29 -12.53
CA LEU A 208 -1.88 -27.63 -13.96
C LEU A 208 -2.16 -29.14 -14.10
N PRO A 209 -2.58 -29.62 -15.29
CA PRO A 209 -2.76 -31.05 -15.51
C PRO A 209 -1.51 -31.85 -15.12
N ASP A 210 -1.64 -32.70 -14.10
CA ASP A 210 -0.58 -33.53 -13.53
C ASP A 210 0.61 -32.78 -12.89
N ILE A 211 0.51 -31.46 -12.65
CA ILE A 211 1.56 -30.64 -12.02
C ILE A 211 0.96 -29.79 -10.90
N SER A 212 1.18 -30.21 -9.66
CA SER A 212 0.60 -29.51 -8.50
C SER A 212 1.36 -28.23 -8.13
N ASN A 213 0.64 -27.17 -7.74
CA ASN A 213 1.21 -25.89 -7.28
C ASN A 213 2.26 -25.32 -8.25
N ALA A 214 2.02 -25.46 -9.55
CA ALA A 214 2.88 -24.84 -10.57
C ALA A 214 2.75 -23.31 -10.54
N GLY A 215 1.56 -22.84 -10.18
CA GLY A 215 1.19 -21.45 -10.17
C GLY A 215 0.64 -20.97 -11.51
N LYS A 216 -0.21 -19.95 -11.47
CA LYS A 216 -0.77 -19.25 -12.63
C LYS A 216 -0.78 -17.75 -12.37
N VAL A 217 -0.79 -16.97 -13.46
CA VAL A 217 -1.15 -15.55 -13.44
C VAL A 217 -2.29 -15.34 -14.42
N PHE A 218 -3.32 -14.59 -13.99
CA PHE A 218 -4.45 -14.19 -14.83
C PHE A 218 -4.44 -12.68 -15.01
N VAL A 219 -4.78 -12.22 -16.21
CA VAL A 219 -4.96 -10.79 -16.51
C VAL A 219 -6.39 -10.56 -17.00
N PHE A 220 -7.03 -9.53 -16.45
CA PHE A 220 -8.35 -9.05 -16.84
C PHE A 220 -8.22 -7.62 -17.32
N HIS A 221 -8.65 -7.35 -18.55
CA HIS A 221 -8.55 -6.01 -19.08
C HIS A 221 -9.55 -5.06 -18.44
N GLY A 222 -9.09 -3.85 -18.14
CA GLY A 222 -9.93 -2.76 -17.67
C GLY A 222 -11.01 -2.41 -18.70
N VAL A 223 -12.25 -2.20 -18.25
CA VAL A 223 -13.37 -1.83 -19.13
C VAL A 223 -14.39 -1.00 -18.38
N ILE A 224 -15.10 -0.10 -19.06
CA ILE A 224 -16.18 0.67 -18.43
C ILE A 224 -17.36 -0.20 -17.96
N ASP A 225 -17.69 -1.25 -18.72
CA ASP A 225 -18.84 -2.12 -18.49
C ASP A 225 -18.39 -3.52 -18.01
N TRP A 226 -17.77 -3.59 -16.83
CA TRP A 226 -17.40 -4.87 -16.23
C TRP A 226 -18.61 -5.79 -16.04
N SER A 227 -18.41 -7.08 -16.29
CA SER A 227 -19.39 -8.09 -15.89
C SER A 227 -19.42 -8.20 -14.37
N SER A 228 -20.61 -8.08 -13.76
CA SER A 228 -20.72 -8.09 -12.29
C SER A 228 -20.31 -9.42 -11.64
N SER A 229 -20.22 -10.49 -12.41
CA SER A 229 -19.64 -11.76 -11.97
C SER A 229 -18.86 -12.42 -13.09
N ILE A 230 -17.62 -12.79 -12.80
CA ILE A 230 -16.72 -13.55 -13.66
C ILE A 230 -16.39 -14.86 -12.94
N ASP A 231 -16.65 -16.01 -13.56
CA ASP A 231 -16.39 -17.34 -12.99
C ASP A 231 -15.40 -18.09 -13.88
N LEU A 232 -14.13 -18.16 -13.44
CA LEU A 232 -13.06 -18.79 -14.20
C LEU A 232 -13.26 -20.31 -14.38
N SER A 233 -14.12 -20.96 -13.59
CA SER A 233 -14.43 -22.38 -13.81
C SER A 233 -15.26 -22.63 -15.10
N ARG A 234 -15.79 -21.56 -15.70
CA ARG A 234 -16.67 -21.60 -16.88
C ARG A 234 -16.30 -20.58 -17.97
N GLY A 235 -15.40 -19.65 -17.65
CA GLY A 235 -14.93 -18.58 -18.53
C GLY A 235 -13.40 -18.60 -18.65
N THR A 236 -12.86 -17.55 -19.23
CA THR A 236 -11.40 -17.34 -19.33
C THR A 236 -11.10 -15.90 -18.93
N ALA A 237 -9.91 -15.68 -18.38
CA ALA A 237 -9.34 -14.34 -18.33
C ALA A 237 -8.95 -13.87 -19.74
N ASP A 238 -8.52 -12.61 -19.89
CA ASP A 238 -8.07 -12.07 -21.17
C ASP A 238 -6.70 -12.63 -21.57
N LEU A 239 -5.82 -12.80 -20.57
CA LEU A 239 -4.56 -13.53 -20.66
C LEU A 239 -4.39 -14.48 -19.46
N THR A 240 -3.76 -15.64 -19.69
CA THR A 240 -3.36 -16.58 -18.64
C THR A 240 -1.92 -17.05 -18.87
N VAL A 241 -1.08 -16.92 -17.85
CA VAL A 241 0.30 -17.43 -17.85
C VAL A 241 0.37 -18.68 -16.97
N LEU A 242 0.89 -19.78 -17.52
CA LEU A 242 1.02 -21.06 -16.82
C LEU A 242 2.45 -21.27 -16.31
N GLY A 243 2.55 -21.75 -15.06
CA GLY A 243 3.82 -22.16 -14.46
C GLY A 243 4.38 -23.44 -15.07
N VAL A 244 5.60 -23.82 -14.63
CA VAL A 244 6.38 -24.86 -15.32
C VAL A 244 6.42 -26.20 -14.56
N ARG A 245 6.74 -26.18 -13.27
CA ARG A 245 7.00 -27.40 -12.49
C ARG A 245 6.26 -27.42 -11.16
N GLU A 246 6.14 -28.61 -10.59
CA GLU A 246 5.44 -28.82 -9.33
C GLU A 246 6.06 -28.04 -8.17
N ASN A 247 5.21 -27.51 -7.28
CA ASN A 247 5.60 -26.83 -6.03
C ASN A 247 6.59 -25.67 -6.22
N GLN A 248 6.42 -24.93 -7.32
CA GLN A 248 7.24 -23.75 -7.63
C GLN A 248 6.56 -22.43 -7.29
N PHE A 249 5.22 -22.43 -7.18
CA PHE A 249 4.46 -21.29 -6.66
C PHE A 249 4.61 -20.01 -7.50
N MET A 250 4.62 -20.14 -8.83
CA MET A 250 4.68 -18.98 -9.73
C MET A 250 3.48 -18.05 -9.52
N GLY A 251 3.70 -16.74 -9.60
CA GLY A 251 2.65 -15.75 -9.34
C GLY A 251 2.48 -15.46 -7.84
N ASN A 252 3.45 -15.84 -7.00
CA ASN A 252 3.50 -15.40 -5.59
C ASN A 252 3.64 -13.88 -5.45
N ALA A 253 4.20 -13.23 -6.46
CA ALA A 253 4.37 -11.80 -6.57
C ALA A 253 4.21 -11.44 -8.05
N VAL A 254 3.51 -10.35 -8.31
CA VAL A 254 3.27 -9.82 -9.65
C VAL A 254 3.47 -8.31 -9.61
N ALA A 255 3.98 -7.75 -10.70
CA ALA A 255 4.08 -6.31 -10.95
C ALA A 255 3.97 -6.07 -12.46
N ALA A 256 3.82 -4.81 -12.86
CA ALA A 256 3.84 -4.42 -14.26
C ALA A 256 4.55 -3.08 -14.44
N GLY A 257 5.05 -2.85 -15.66
CA GLY A 257 5.67 -1.60 -16.09
C GLY A 257 6.28 -1.75 -17.47
N ASP A 258 6.47 -0.65 -18.19
CA ASP A 258 7.07 -0.65 -19.54
C ASP A 258 8.59 -0.83 -19.49
N LEU A 259 9.05 -2.10 -19.46
CA LEU A 259 10.48 -2.44 -19.33
C LEU A 259 11.21 -2.35 -20.66
N ASN A 260 10.53 -2.50 -21.80
CA ASN A 260 11.15 -2.42 -23.12
C ASN A 260 10.99 -1.03 -23.80
N ASN A 261 10.30 -0.09 -23.14
CA ASN A 261 10.02 1.28 -23.59
C ASN A 261 9.26 1.34 -24.93
N ASP A 262 8.24 0.50 -25.09
CA ASP A 262 7.37 0.47 -26.28
C ASP A 262 5.97 1.06 -26.03
N GLY A 263 5.72 1.47 -24.79
CA GLY A 263 4.48 2.07 -24.30
C GLY A 263 3.41 1.08 -23.87
N TRP A 264 3.74 -0.21 -23.74
CA TRP A 264 2.90 -1.23 -23.10
C TRP A 264 3.50 -1.55 -21.74
N ASP A 265 2.66 -1.72 -20.71
CA ASP A 265 3.19 -2.30 -19.48
C ASP A 265 3.45 -3.79 -19.68
N ASP A 266 4.64 -4.24 -19.31
CA ASP A 266 5.09 -5.61 -19.36
C ASP A 266 4.78 -6.34 -18.06
N LEU A 267 4.60 -7.67 -18.11
CA LEU A 267 4.33 -8.47 -16.91
C LEU A 267 5.62 -8.91 -16.22
N ILE A 268 5.69 -8.71 -14.90
CA ILE A 268 6.80 -9.17 -14.06
C ILE A 268 6.26 -10.21 -13.07
N ILE A 269 6.76 -11.45 -13.14
CA ILE A 269 6.20 -12.60 -12.41
C ILE A 269 7.27 -13.26 -11.55
N GLY A 270 7.03 -13.27 -10.24
CA GLY A 270 7.84 -14.00 -9.27
C GLY A 270 7.59 -15.51 -9.31
N ASN A 271 8.65 -16.31 -9.18
CA ASN A 271 8.62 -17.75 -9.00
C ASN A 271 9.69 -18.14 -7.96
N PHE A 272 9.41 -17.82 -6.69
CA PHE A 272 10.41 -17.87 -5.64
C PHE A 272 10.94 -19.28 -5.31
N LYS A 273 10.24 -20.35 -5.70
CA LYS A 273 10.71 -21.74 -5.51
C LYS A 273 11.21 -22.40 -6.79
N ALA A 274 11.46 -21.63 -7.85
CA ALA A 274 12.08 -22.17 -9.05
C ALA A 274 13.44 -22.82 -8.73
N ASN A 275 13.69 -23.98 -9.35
CA ASN A 275 14.97 -24.66 -9.30
C ASN A 275 15.89 -24.14 -10.41
N SER A 276 17.20 -24.25 -10.21
CA SER A 276 18.18 -24.00 -11.28
C SER A 276 18.21 -25.14 -12.29
N ASP A 277 18.73 -24.86 -13.48
CA ASP A 277 18.93 -25.86 -14.52
C ASP A 277 20.16 -26.76 -14.27
N VAL A 278 20.98 -26.43 -13.26
CA VAL A 278 22.15 -27.19 -12.82
C VAL A 278 21.97 -27.91 -11.47
N GLY A 279 20.74 -27.96 -10.94
CA GLY A 279 20.36 -28.85 -9.83
C GLY A 279 20.30 -28.22 -8.43
N PHE A 280 20.57 -26.92 -8.26
CA PHE A 280 20.20 -26.20 -7.03
C PHE A 280 18.67 -26.08 -6.90
N ILE A 281 18.18 -26.29 -5.68
CA ILE A 281 16.75 -26.26 -5.34
C ILE A 281 16.34 -24.90 -4.79
N ASP A 282 15.15 -24.44 -5.14
CA ASP A 282 14.52 -23.19 -4.67
C ASP A 282 15.47 -21.97 -4.77
N ILE A 283 16.21 -21.82 -5.88
CA ILE A 283 17.00 -20.60 -6.14
C ILE A 283 16.09 -19.38 -6.31
N GLY A 284 14.88 -19.62 -6.80
CA GLY A 284 13.96 -18.59 -7.26
C GLY A 284 14.32 -18.07 -8.66
N LYS A 285 13.28 -17.72 -9.42
CA LYS A 285 13.37 -17.06 -10.72
C LYS A 285 12.33 -15.93 -10.78
N THR A 286 12.61 -14.94 -11.62
CA THR A 286 11.64 -13.92 -12.04
C THR A 286 11.55 -13.94 -13.56
N TYR A 287 10.34 -13.90 -14.09
CA TYR A 287 10.07 -13.85 -15.53
C TYR A 287 9.51 -12.49 -15.90
N VAL A 288 9.98 -11.93 -17.02
CA VAL A 288 9.37 -10.76 -17.66
C VAL A 288 8.80 -11.20 -19.00
N LEU A 289 7.57 -10.78 -19.28
CA LEU A 289 6.88 -11.02 -20.55
C LEU A 289 6.55 -9.66 -21.17
N PHE A 290 7.14 -9.39 -22.33
CA PHE A 290 6.88 -8.18 -23.07
C PHE A 290 5.52 -8.23 -23.75
N MET A 291 4.71 -7.22 -23.47
CA MET A 291 3.32 -7.18 -23.91
C MET A 291 3.18 -6.52 -25.28
N SER A 292 2.20 -6.94 -26.07
CA SER A 292 1.95 -6.40 -27.40
C SER A 292 0.56 -6.76 -27.92
N ASP A 293 0.15 -6.11 -29.02
CA ASP A 293 -1.02 -6.50 -29.82
C ASP A 293 -1.03 -7.98 -30.26
N SER A 294 0.16 -8.61 -30.31
CA SER A 294 0.34 -9.99 -30.74
C SER A 294 0.39 -11.00 -29.60
N THR A 295 0.32 -10.54 -28.35
CA THR A 295 0.39 -11.40 -27.18
C THR A 295 -0.73 -12.44 -27.20
N GLN A 296 -0.33 -13.69 -26.98
CA GLN A 296 -1.25 -14.80 -26.96
C GLN A 296 -2.15 -14.71 -25.73
N LYS A 297 -3.42 -15.15 -25.84
CA LYS A 297 -4.32 -15.22 -24.67
C LYS A 297 -3.88 -16.23 -23.61
N GLN A 298 -2.94 -17.09 -23.95
CA GLN A 298 -2.37 -18.07 -23.03
C GLN A 298 -0.89 -18.22 -23.35
N ILE A 299 -0.05 -18.15 -22.33
CA ILE A 299 1.40 -18.35 -22.40
C ILE A 299 1.73 -19.51 -21.48
N ASP A 300 2.36 -20.56 -22.01
CA ASP A 300 2.80 -21.71 -21.23
C ASP A 300 4.32 -21.70 -21.12
N LEU A 301 4.84 -21.31 -19.96
CA LEU A 301 6.29 -21.16 -19.75
C LEU A 301 7.06 -22.49 -19.82
N ALA A 302 6.38 -23.64 -19.99
CA ALA A 302 7.04 -24.90 -20.31
C ALA A 302 7.46 -25.01 -21.79
N VAL A 303 6.88 -24.19 -22.68
CA VAL A 303 7.13 -24.22 -24.14
C VAL A 303 7.35 -22.85 -24.77
N ASP A 304 6.89 -21.79 -24.12
CA ASP A 304 7.08 -20.40 -24.51
C ASP A 304 8.16 -19.78 -23.62
N ASP A 305 9.28 -19.37 -24.22
CA ASP A 305 10.35 -18.72 -23.48
C ASP A 305 9.90 -17.29 -23.09
N PRO A 306 10.08 -16.87 -21.83
CA PRO A 306 9.88 -15.48 -21.44
C PRO A 306 10.93 -14.58 -22.07
N ASP A 307 10.61 -13.29 -22.25
CA ASP A 307 11.53 -12.32 -22.85
C ASP A 307 12.74 -12.04 -21.94
N ILE A 308 12.57 -12.08 -20.62
CA ILE A 308 13.67 -12.03 -19.65
C ILE A 308 13.46 -13.09 -18.58
N THR A 309 14.51 -13.85 -18.27
CA THR A 309 14.59 -14.69 -17.06
C THR A 309 15.70 -14.21 -16.13
N VAL A 310 15.35 -13.83 -14.91
CA VAL A 310 16.31 -13.59 -13.82
C VAL A 310 16.39 -14.84 -12.94
N SER A 311 17.58 -15.40 -12.76
CA SER A 311 17.81 -16.59 -11.94
C SER A 311 18.62 -16.29 -10.68
N GLY A 312 18.19 -16.82 -9.53
CA GLY A 312 18.83 -16.64 -8.23
C GLY A 312 20.28 -17.13 -8.15
N GLU A 313 21.05 -16.56 -7.21
CA GLU A 313 22.48 -16.83 -7.00
C GLU A 313 22.74 -18.26 -6.48
N SER A 314 22.03 -18.64 -5.41
CA SER A 314 22.25 -19.90 -4.69
C SER A 314 20.94 -20.58 -4.30
N GLY A 315 21.03 -21.88 -3.99
CA GLY A 315 19.86 -22.66 -3.56
C GLY A 315 19.26 -22.13 -2.26
N GLN A 316 17.92 -22.11 -2.18
CA GLN A 316 17.12 -21.59 -1.07
C GLN A 316 17.06 -20.06 -0.92
N ASP A 317 17.69 -19.28 -1.80
CA ASP A 317 17.71 -17.81 -1.73
C ASP A 317 16.33 -17.18 -1.95
N HIS A 318 15.48 -17.89 -2.70
CA HIS A 318 14.11 -17.49 -3.03
C HIS A 318 14.01 -16.14 -3.76
N LEU A 319 14.81 -15.95 -4.82
CA LEU A 319 14.67 -14.80 -5.73
C LEU A 319 13.25 -14.75 -6.33
N GLY A 320 12.65 -13.57 -6.43
CA GLY A 320 11.29 -13.39 -6.96
C GLY A 320 10.22 -13.51 -5.88
N ILE A 321 10.61 -13.45 -4.59
CA ILE A 321 9.64 -13.40 -3.49
C ILE A 321 8.81 -12.10 -3.50
N SER A 322 9.40 -11.02 -4.01
CA SER A 322 8.76 -9.74 -4.28
C SER A 322 9.39 -9.13 -5.52
N VAL A 323 8.59 -8.36 -6.25
CA VAL A 323 8.99 -7.68 -7.49
C VAL A 323 8.34 -6.30 -7.54
N THR A 324 9.05 -5.34 -8.13
CA THR A 324 8.52 -4.02 -8.50
C THR A 324 9.38 -3.43 -9.62
N SER A 325 8.98 -2.27 -10.13
CA SER A 325 9.63 -1.58 -11.23
C SER A 325 9.39 -0.08 -11.15
N GLY A 326 10.30 0.73 -11.68
CA GLY A 326 10.21 2.20 -11.65
C GLY A 326 11.48 2.83 -12.23
N ASP A 327 11.47 4.13 -12.48
CA ASP A 327 12.66 4.85 -12.97
C ASP A 327 13.44 5.40 -11.77
N PHE A 328 14.35 4.60 -11.21
CA PHE A 328 15.07 4.97 -9.99
C PHE A 328 16.32 5.82 -10.29
N ASN A 329 16.81 5.78 -11.52
CA ASN A 329 17.99 6.52 -11.93
C ASN A 329 17.62 7.85 -12.64
N GLY A 330 16.36 8.07 -13.01
CA GLY A 330 15.87 9.28 -13.66
C GLY A 330 16.26 9.42 -15.14
N ASP A 331 16.52 8.30 -15.83
CA ASP A 331 16.87 8.28 -17.26
C ASP A 331 15.66 8.10 -18.19
N GLY A 332 14.48 7.90 -17.62
CA GLY A 332 13.21 7.73 -18.33
C GLY A 332 12.96 6.30 -18.79
N LEU A 333 13.78 5.33 -18.39
CA LEU A 333 13.56 3.91 -18.62
C LEU A 333 13.13 3.22 -17.33
N THR A 334 12.16 2.31 -17.42
CA THR A 334 11.72 1.53 -16.28
C THR A 334 12.78 0.50 -15.90
N ASP A 335 13.26 0.57 -14.65
CA ASP A 335 14.16 -0.40 -14.04
C ASP A 335 13.38 -1.55 -13.39
N LEU A 336 14.06 -2.69 -13.19
CA LEU A 336 13.49 -3.87 -12.51
C LEU A 336 14.06 -4.01 -11.10
N VAL A 337 13.21 -4.32 -10.12
CA VAL A 337 13.61 -4.63 -8.74
C VAL A 337 13.09 -5.99 -8.31
N VAL A 338 13.97 -6.83 -7.78
CA VAL A 338 13.64 -8.20 -7.36
C VAL A 338 14.19 -8.50 -5.97
N GLY A 339 13.33 -9.01 -5.09
CA GLY A 339 13.70 -9.49 -3.76
C GLY A 339 14.12 -10.96 -3.73
N ALA A 340 15.08 -11.31 -2.87
CA ALA A 340 15.45 -12.67 -2.50
C ALA A 340 15.58 -12.79 -0.97
N ARG A 341 14.56 -13.35 -0.31
CA ARG A 341 14.42 -13.32 1.16
C ARG A 341 15.46 -14.08 1.97
N ARG A 342 16.22 -14.96 1.32
CA ARG A 342 17.20 -15.83 1.98
C ARG A 342 18.58 -15.78 1.35
N ALA A 343 18.79 -14.90 0.37
CA ALA A 343 20.08 -14.76 -0.26
C ALA A 343 21.18 -14.50 0.79
N ASP A 344 22.25 -15.27 0.69
CA ASP A 344 23.42 -15.21 1.56
C ASP A 344 24.61 -14.52 0.88
N ASP A 345 25.63 -14.12 1.65
CA ASP A 345 26.88 -13.54 1.12
C ASP A 345 28.11 -14.14 1.83
N GLY A 346 28.04 -15.43 2.17
CA GLY A 346 29.15 -16.17 2.76
C GLY A 346 29.44 -15.93 4.26
N ASP A 347 28.80 -14.95 4.93
CA ASP A 347 28.57 -14.75 6.40
C ASP A 347 28.18 -13.26 6.64
N PRO A 348 26.99 -12.87 7.17
CA PRO A 348 26.00 -13.68 7.91
C PRO A 348 24.91 -14.36 7.06
N VAL A 349 24.20 -15.29 7.73
CA VAL A 349 23.21 -16.26 7.25
C VAL A 349 21.90 -15.61 6.80
N ASN A 350 21.40 -15.92 5.58
CA ASN A 350 20.07 -15.53 5.08
C ASN A 350 19.70 -14.06 5.34
N ALA A 351 20.64 -13.14 5.07
CA ALA A 351 20.49 -11.70 5.27
C ALA A 351 19.38 -11.09 4.40
N GLY A 352 19.07 -11.75 3.28
CA GLY A 352 18.17 -11.24 2.27
C GLY A 352 18.86 -10.20 1.38
N LYS A 353 18.50 -10.21 0.09
CA LYS A 353 19.00 -9.24 -0.89
C LYS A 353 17.83 -8.69 -1.71
N VAL A 354 17.94 -7.43 -2.10
CA VAL A 354 17.15 -6.80 -3.15
C VAL A 354 18.10 -6.41 -4.26
N TYR A 355 17.77 -6.81 -5.47
CA TYR A 355 18.52 -6.56 -6.70
C TYR A 355 17.78 -5.50 -7.50
N VAL A 356 18.48 -4.43 -7.87
CA VAL A 356 17.98 -3.40 -8.79
C VAL A 356 18.76 -3.52 -10.08
N PHE A 357 18.06 -3.73 -11.18
CA PHE A 357 18.58 -3.85 -12.53
C PHE A 357 18.23 -2.57 -13.28
N GLU A 358 19.25 -1.73 -13.47
CA GLU A 358 19.11 -0.48 -14.24
C GLU A 358 18.92 -0.81 -15.72
N ASN A 359 17.89 -0.26 -16.35
CA ASN A 359 17.61 -0.45 -17.76
C ASN A 359 18.49 0.48 -18.60
N ASP A 360 19.38 -0.08 -19.42
CA ASP A 360 20.25 0.71 -20.32
C ASP A 360 19.73 0.77 -21.78
N GLY A 361 18.47 0.35 -21.98
CA GLY A 361 17.77 0.30 -23.26
C GLY A 361 17.91 -1.05 -23.98
N ALA A 362 18.56 -2.05 -23.39
CA ALA A 362 18.59 -3.41 -23.91
C ALA A 362 18.67 -4.46 -22.80
N TRP A 363 17.62 -5.27 -22.67
CA TRP A 363 17.61 -6.40 -21.76
C TRP A 363 18.26 -7.65 -22.39
N PRO A 364 19.09 -8.41 -21.65
CA PRO A 364 19.45 -9.77 -22.05
C PRO A 364 18.30 -10.73 -21.76
N ASP A 365 18.14 -11.75 -22.61
CA ASP A 365 17.13 -12.80 -22.41
C ASP A 365 17.29 -13.57 -21.07
N GLU A 366 18.53 -13.67 -20.56
CA GLU A 366 18.84 -14.33 -19.29
C GLU A 366 19.79 -13.49 -18.44
N ILE A 367 19.42 -13.28 -17.17
CA ILE A 367 20.26 -12.70 -16.12
C ILE A 367 20.49 -13.75 -15.04
N ASN A 368 21.71 -14.29 -15.00
CA ASN A 368 22.09 -15.32 -14.04
C ASN A 368 22.96 -14.74 -12.92
N LEU A 369 22.35 -14.53 -11.75
CA LEU A 369 23.02 -13.91 -10.61
C LEU A 369 24.17 -14.77 -10.05
N ALA A 370 24.18 -16.08 -10.30
CA ALA A 370 25.28 -16.95 -9.91
C ALA A 370 26.55 -16.73 -10.76
N ALA A 371 26.41 -16.14 -11.96
CA ALA A 371 27.51 -15.94 -12.90
C ALA A 371 28.19 -14.58 -12.73
N ASP A 372 27.41 -13.50 -12.67
CA ASP A 372 27.92 -12.14 -12.46
C ASP A 372 26.85 -11.22 -11.85
N THR A 373 27.29 -10.33 -10.97
CA THR A 373 26.46 -9.29 -10.34
C THR A 373 27.13 -7.91 -10.38
N SER A 374 28.15 -7.72 -11.23
CA SER A 374 28.94 -6.49 -11.29
C SER A 374 28.14 -5.23 -11.64
N ASP A 375 27.09 -5.40 -12.44
CA ASP A 375 26.27 -4.30 -12.96
C ASP A 375 24.90 -4.20 -12.28
N ILE A 376 24.73 -4.88 -11.14
CA ILE A 376 23.47 -4.88 -10.37
C ILE A 376 23.70 -4.18 -9.04
N THR A 377 22.75 -3.35 -8.64
CA THR A 377 22.74 -2.75 -7.30
C THR A 377 22.13 -3.74 -6.31
N ILE A 378 22.88 -4.09 -5.25
CA ILE A 378 22.46 -5.05 -4.24
C ILE A 378 22.29 -4.38 -2.89
N VAL A 379 21.09 -4.49 -2.32
CA VAL A 379 20.75 -4.03 -0.98
C VAL A 379 20.49 -5.24 -0.07
N GLY A 380 21.16 -5.33 1.08
CA GLY A 380 20.94 -6.42 2.04
C GLY A 380 21.14 -5.98 3.49
N ALA A 381 20.41 -6.59 4.42
CA ALA A 381 20.43 -6.26 5.85
C ALA A 381 21.34 -7.23 6.64
N ALA A 382 22.46 -6.72 7.16
CA ALA A 382 23.47 -7.55 7.82
C ALA A 382 23.06 -8.16 9.19
N ASP A 383 21.89 -7.82 9.74
CA ASP A 383 21.46 -8.19 11.10
C ASP A 383 20.29 -9.18 11.19
N VAL A 384 20.02 -9.97 10.14
CA VAL A 384 18.76 -10.75 10.01
C VAL A 384 18.98 -12.22 9.62
N VAL A 385 18.06 -13.09 10.05
CA VAL A 385 17.91 -14.48 9.60
C VAL A 385 16.48 -14.64 9.04
N ASN A 386 16.35 -14.80 7.72
CA ASN A 386 15.10 -14.79 6.93
C ASN A 386 14.48 -13.39 6.83
N PHE A 387 14.42 -12.86 5.61
CA PHE A 387 14.02 -11.49 5.32
C PHE A 387 12.79 -11.50 4.42
N GLU A 388 11.57 -11.44 4.96
CA GLU A 388 10.45 -11.07 4.09
C GLU A 388 10.72 -9.69 3.50
N ILE A 389 10.40 -9.51 2.23
CA ILE A 389 10.74 -8.31 1.47
C ILE A 389 9.45 -7.75 0.95
N SER A 390 9.03 -6.62 1.50
CA SER A 390 8.02 -5.80 0.85
C SER A 390 8.72 -4.68 0.07
N LEU A 391 8.24 -4.41 -1.12
CA LEU A 391 8.77 -3.41 -2.03
C LEU A 391 7.64 -2.45 -2.41
N ALA A 392 7.95 -1.17 -2.43
CA ALA A 392 7.12 -0.14 -3.05
C ALA A 392 8.05 0.90 -3.67
N PHE A 393 7.50 1.68 -4.59
CA PHE A 393 8.17 2.83 -5.15
C PHE A 393 7.21 4.02 -5.22
N GLY A 394 7.79 5.20 -5.41
CA GLY A 394 7.06 6.44 -5.64
C GLY A 394 7.90 7.66 -5.25
N LYS A 395 7.34 8.85 -5.43
CA LYS A 395 8.06 10.12 -5.28
C LYS A 395 7.92 10.68 -3.87
N VAL A 396 8.81 10.33 -2.94
CA VAL A 396 8.74 10.73 -1.53
C VAL A 396 9.47 12.03 -1.22
N ASP A 397 10.36 12.49 -2.11
CA ASP A 397 11.10 13.75 -1.94
C ASP A 397 10.68 14.88 -2.91
N ASN A 398 9.61 14.65 -3.68
CA ASN A 398 9.01 15.60 -4.62
C ASN A 398 9.98 16.02 -5.75
N ASP A 399 10.89 15.13 -6.14
CA ASP A 399 11.52 15.17 -7.44
C ASP A 399 10.73 14.33 -8.47
N ASP A 400 11.24 14.27 -9.71
CA ASP A 400 10.58 13.54 -10.80
C ASP A 400 11.09 12.10 -10.96
N ILE A 401 11.90 11.61 -10.03
CA ILE A 401 12.55 10.30 -10.06
C ILE A 401 11.86 9.40 -9.04
N ASP A 402 11.73 8.11 -9.34
CA ASP A 402 11.12 7.18 -8.39
C ASP A 402 12.09 6.85 -7.24
N ASP A 403 11.56 6.82 -6.02
CA ASP A 403 12.29 6.37 -4.84
C ASP A 403 11.94 4.91 -4.52
N LEU A 404 12.91 4.14 -4.03
CA LEU A 404 12.71 2.74 -3.66
C LEU A 404 12.53 2.58 -2.15
N ILE A 405 11.43 1.95 -1.74
CA ILE A 405 11.07 1.67 -0.36
C ILE A 405 11.14 0.16 -0.13
N ILE A 406 11.89 -0.26 0.89
CA ILE A 406 12.14 -1.67 1.20
C ILE A 406 11.78 -1.96 2.66
N GLY A 407 10.77 -2.80 2.88
CA GLY A 407 10.40 -3.31 4.20
C GLY A 407 11.21 -4.55 4.60
N ALA A 408 11.51 -4.63 5.89
CA ALA A 408 12.46 -5.59 6.47
C ALA A 408 12.00 -6.10 7.85
N PRO A 409 10.84 -6.78 7.94
CA PRO A 409 10.12 -7.07 9.18
C PRO A 409 10.93 -7.86 10.22
N PHE A 410 11.77 -8.80 9.80
CA PHE A 410 12.52 -9.63 10.74
C PHE A 410 13.82 -8.99 11.26
N SER A 411 14.11 -7.75 10.88
CA SER A 411 15.28 -7.02 11.36
C SER A 411 15.25 -6.81 12.87
N SER A 412 16.43 -6.85 13.51
CA SER A 412 16.59 -6.68 14.96
C SER A 412 17.41 -5.42 15.35
N PRO A 413 17.03 -4.21 14.89
CA PRO A 413 17.74 -2.97 15.23
C PRO A 413 17.69 -2.65 16.72
N GLU A 414 18.68 -1.88 17.19
CA GLU A 414 18.68 -1.27 18.53
C GLU A 414 18.45 -2.28 19.68
N ALA A 415 18.94 -3.52 19.49
CA ALA A 415 18.71 -4.63 20.41
C ALA A 415 17.22 -4.95 20.68
N ARG A 416 16.31 -4.53 19.78
CA ARG A 416 14.92 -4.98 19.75
C ARG A 416 14.80 -6.13 18.75
N THR A 417 14.75 -7.35 19.27
CA THR A 417 14.57 -8.56 18.46
C THR A 417 13.36 -8.43 17.55
N GLN A 418 13.57 -8.56 16.24
CA GLN A 418 12.50 -8.60 15.23
C GLN A 418 11.50 -7.42 15.35
N SER A 419 11.99 -6.22 15.67
CA SER A 419 11.13 -5.03 15.61
C SER A 419 10.85 -4.58 14.18
N GLY A 420 11.69 -4.99 13.24
CA GLY A 420 11.60 -4.62 11.82
C GLY A 420 12.25 -3.28 11.49
N LYS A 421 12.48 -3.08 10.19
CA LYS A 421 13.06 -1.87 9.59
C LYS A 421 12.33 -1.53 8.28
N LEU A 422 12.47 -0.27 7.89
CA LEU A 422 12.20 0.23 6.55
C LEU A 422 13.46 0.93 6.05
N PHE A 423 13.79 0.74 4.78
CA PHE A 423 14.84 1.48 4.09
C PHE A 423 14.21 2.29 2.96
N VAL A 424 14.64 3.55 2.83
CA VAL A 424 14.26 4.40 1.69
C VAL A 424 15.54 4.79 0.96
N PHE A 425 15.55 4.57 -0.34
CA PHE A 425 16.61 4.96 -1.26
C PHE A 425 16.03 6.01 -2.20
N LEU A 426 16.55 7.23 -2.11
CA LEU A 426 16.09 8.30 -2.97
C LEU A 426 16.67 8.14 -4.38
N GLY A 427 15.82 8.32 -5.38
CA GLY A 427 16.13 8.28 -6.79
C GLY A 427 17.16 9.35 -7.18
N ARG A 428 18.01 9.05 -8.16
CA ARG A 428 19.03 10.00 -8.69
C ARG A 428 19.76 9.42 -9.91
N SER A 429 20.24 10.32 -10.78
CA SER A 429 21.08 10.06 -11.99
C SER A 429 22.20 9.00 -11.88
N THR A 430 22.66 8.72 -10.67
CA THR A 430 23.40 7.49 -10.37
C THR A 430 22.75 6.93 -9.14
N PHE A 431 21.89 5.92 -9.32
CA PHE A 431 21.20 5.31 -8.21
C PHE A 431 22.25 4.86 -7.19
N PRO A 432 22.02 5.14 -5.89
CA PRO A 432 23.01 4.83 -4.89
C PRO A 432 23.16 3.32 -4.84
N VAL A 433 24.24 2.80 -5.44
CA VAL A 433 25.09 1.69 -4.97
C VAL A 433 25.51 0.72 -6.10
N LYS A 434 26.66 0.97 -6.75
CA LYS A 434 27.50 -0.12 -7.31
C LYS A 434 28.40 -0.79 -6.26
N ALA A 435 28.06 -0.66 -4.97
CA ALA A 435 28.89 -1.10 -3.85
C ALA A 435 28.17 -2.19 -3.05
N LYS A 436 28.45 -3.45 -3.41
CA LYS A 436 28.17 -4.66 -2.64
C LYS A 436 28.00 -4.37 -1.14
N PHE A 437 26.74 -4.45 -0.70
CA PHE A 437 26.32 -4.53 0.69
C PHE A 437 26.66 -3.33 1.57
N LYS A 438 25.63 -2.54 1.91
CA LYS A 438 25.40 -1.97 3.25
C LYS A 438 24.09 -1.20 3.28
N THR A 439 23.16 -1.59 4.13
CA THR A 439 22.00 -0.74 4.51
C THR A 439 22.40 0.58 5.19
N ASP A 440 23.68 0.73 5.58
CA ASP A 440 24.25 2.01 6.06
C ASP A 440 24.28 3.11 4.97
N VAL A 441 23.95 2.77 3.71
CA VAL A 441 23.94 3.72 2.59
C VAL A 441 22.54 4.20 2.19
N SER A 442 21.47 3.67 2.78
CA SER A 442 20.13 4.17 2.49
C SER A 442 19.99 5.62 2.96
N ASP A 443 19.17 6.41 2.27
CA ASP A 443 18.97 7.82 2.60
C ASP A 443 18.13 7.96 3.87
N VAL A 444 17.13 7.09 4.06
CA VAL A 444 16.32 7.01 5.28
C VAL A 444 16.31 5.58 5.82
N VAL A 445 16.32 5.44 7.15
CA VAL A 445 16.03 4.20 7.87
C VAL A 445 14.96 4.46 8.91
N VAL A 446 13.88 3.68 8.86
CA VAL A 446 12.87 3.66 9.91
C VAL A 446 13.03 2.39 10.73
N VAL A 447 12.94 2.51 12.04
CA VAL A 447 13.09 1.42 13.00
C VAL A 447 11.77 1.17 13.73
N GLY A 448 11.35 -0.08 13.80
CA GLY A 448 10.10 -0.49 14.44
C GLY A 448 10.04 -0.21 15.94
N ALA A 449 8.85 0.13 16.44
CA ALA A 449 8.63 0.69 17.77
C ALA A 449 8.94 -0.26 18.95
N ALA A 450 8.80 -1.58 18.78
CA ALA A 450 9.07 -2.55 19.83
C ALA A 450 9.48 -3.92 19.27
N ALA A 451 10.06 -4.77 20.11
CA ALA A 451 10.43 -6.12 19.74
C ALA A 451 9.22 -6.92 19.23
N THR A 452 9.46 -7.82 18.28
CA THR A 452 8.50 -8.72 17.63
C THR A 452 7.33 -8.04 16.91
N HIS A 453 7.35 -6.72 16.73
CA HIS A 453 6.30 -6.01 16.00
C HIS A 453 6.41 -6.18 14.48
N LEU A 454 7.58 -6.58 13.96
CA LEU A 454 7.77 -6.89 12.54
C LEU A 454 7.44 -5.73 11.58
N LEU A 455 7.90 -4.51 11.87
CA LEU A 455 7.72 -3.35 10.97
C LEU A 455 8.31 -3.62 9.57
N GLY A 456 7.53 -3.41 8.52
CA GLY A 456 7.94 -3.54 7.13
C GLY A 456 7.36 -4.77 6.43
N ASN A 457 6.35 -5.44 6.99
CA ASN A 457 5.69 -6.56 6.30
C ASN A 457 4.92 -6.10 5.04
N ALA A 458 4.38 -4.89 5.05
CA ALA A 458 3.75 -4.24 3.91
C ALA A 458 4.13 -2.76 3.86
N VAL A 459 4.29 -2.23 2.65
CA VAL A 459 4.69 -0.84 2.37
C VAL A 459 3.90 -0.30 1.18
N ALA A 460 3.60 0.99 1.19
CA ALA A 460 3.00 1.71 0.07
C ALA A 460 3.46 3.17 0.07
N VAL A 461 3.38 3.83 -1.08
CA VAL A 461 3.71 5.25 -1.26
C VAL A 461 2.58 5.96 -1.98
N GLY A 462 2.25 7.18 -1.54
CA GLY A 462 1.23 8.00 -2.19
C GLY A 462 0.93 9.27 -1.39
N ASP A 463 0.39 10.29 -2.05
CA ASP A 463 0.14 11.59 -1.43
C ASP A 463 -1.19 11.59 -0.65
N ILE A 464 -1.15 11.16 0.60
CA ILE A 464 -2.35 11.04 1.45
C ILE A 464 -2.79 12.41 1.97
N ASN A 465 -1.86 13.35 2.06
CA ASN A 465 -2.11 14.66 2.64
C ASN A 465 -2.40 15.75 1.57
N GLY A 466 -2.13 15.50 0.30
CA GLY A 466 -2.40 16.41 -0.81
C GLY A 466 -1.39 17.55 -0.92
N ASP A 467 -0.16 17.39 -0.43
CA ASP A 467 0.91 18.40 -0.55
C ASP A 467 1.76 18.24 -1.82
N GLY A 468 1.45 17.23 -2.64
CA GLY A 468 2.15 16.89 -3.87
C GLY A 468 3.38 16.02 -3.66
N GLN A 469 3.69 15.63 -2.42
CA GLN A 469 4.79 14.73 -2.09
C GLN A 469 4.25 13.38 -1.60
N GLY A 470 4.88 12.30 -2.04
CA GLY A 470 4.51 10.95 -1.60
C GLY A 470 4.77 10.76 -0.10
N ASP A 471 3.74 10.29 0.61
CA ASP A 471 3.85 9.80 1.97
C ASP A 471 4.14 8.30 1.97
N ILE A 472 4.92 7.83 2.95
CA ILE A 472 5.24 6.41 3.08
C ILE A 472 4.34 5.78 4.13
N VAL A 473 3.65 4.72 3.77
CA VAL A 473 2.89 3.90 4.71
C VAL A 473 3.62 2.58 4.93
N VAL A 474 3.77 2.20 6.19
CA VAL A 474 4.42 0.96 6.59
C VAL A 474 3.62 0.26 7.68
N ALA A 475 3.41 -1.05 7.53
CA ALA A 475 2.73 -1.88 8.51
C ALA A 475 3.68 -2.65 9.42
N ALA A 476 3.12 -3.09 10.53
CA ALA A 476 3.67 -4.00 11.50
C ALA A 476 2.52 -4.94 11.93
N GLU A 477 2.15 -5.89 11.09
CA GLU A 477 0.92 -6.69 11.26
C GLU A 477 0.85 -7.52 12.55
N ASP A 478 2.01 -7.87 13.11
CA ASP A 478 2.18 -8.63 14.34
C ASP A 478 2.41 -7.74 15.57
N ALA A 479 2.36 -6.42 15.40
CA ALA A 479 2.44 -5.51 16.52
C ALA A 479 1.25 -5.67 17.47
N GLU A 480 1.53 -5.85 18.75
CA GLU A 480 0.47 -6.00 19.75
C GLU A 480 -0.36 -4.70 19.88
N PRO A 481 -1.69 -4.81 20.01
CA PRO A 481 -2.44 -6.04 20.22
C PRO A 481 -3.05 -6.71 18.96
N ALA A 482 -2.94 -6.10 17.77
CA ALA A 482 -3.74 -6.53 16.61
C ALA A 482 -3.18 -6.10 15.23
N GLY A 483 -1.92 -5.69 15.19
CA GLY A 483 -1.27 -5.02 14.07
C GLY A 483 -1.27 -3.49 14.22
N ARG A 484 -0.29 -2.84 13.58
CA ARG A 484 -0.16 -1.38 13.52
C ARG A 484 0.19 -0.93 12.10
N VAL A 485 -0.29 0.24 11.72
CA VAL A 485 0.07 0.91 10.47
C VAL A 485 0.55 2.32 10.79
N TYR A 486 1.65 2.74 10.18
CA TYR A 486 2.26 4.05 10.38
C TYR A 486 2.33 4.78 9.04
N VAL A 487 1.86 6.03 9.02
CA VAL A 487 2.05 6.97 7.90
C VAL A 487 3.21 7.89 8.26
N LEU A 488 4.22 7.96 7.41
CA LEU A 488 5.39 8.83 7.52
C LEU A 488 5.32 9.86 6.41
N LEU A 489 5.14 11.13 6.79
CA LEU A 489 4.97 12.19 5.80
C LEU A 489 6.28 12.46 5.07
N GLY A 490 6.24 12.56 3.74
CA GLY A 490 7.43 12.77 2.91
C GLY A 490 8.28 13.95 3.38
N ALA A 491 7.63 15.07 3.71
CA ALA A 491 8.31 16.30 4.10
C ALA A 491 9.09 16.18 5.42
N VAL A 492 8.65 15.27 6.31
CA VAL A 492 9.30 15.02 7.59
C VAL A 492 10.54 14.12 7.41
N LEU A 493 10.55 13.27 6.39
CA LEU A 493 11.66 12.35 6.12
C LEU A 493 12.79 13.01 5.34
N THR A 494 12.48 13.99 4.49
CA THR A 494 13.42 14.60 3.54
C THR A 494 13.93 15.99 3.97
N SER A 495 13.38 16.56 5.06
CA SER A 495 13.82 17.85 5.58
C SER A 495 15.18 17.77 6.31
N ILE A 496 16.17 18.51 5.80
CA ILE A 496 17.53 18.62 6.38
C ILE A 496 17.55 19.44 7.69
N ASP A 497 16.52 20.25 7.93
CA ASP A 497 16.43 21.18 9.06
C ASP A 497 15.04 21.12 9.70
N SER A 498 14.80 20.13 10.57
CA SER A 498 14.17 20.33 11.89
C SER A 498 13.81 18.97 12.49
N PRO A 499 14.39 18.57 13.64
CA PRO A 499 13.87 17.42 14.41
C PRO A 499 12.41 17.63 14.87
N ASN A 500 11.90 18.86 14.74
CA ASN A 500 10.50 19.27 14.84
C ASN A 500 10.06 19.94 13.53
N ALA A 501 10.13 19.26 12.38
CA ALA A 501 9.14 19.53 11.35
C ALA A 501 7.79 19.13 11.97
N ASP A 502 7.28 20.02 12.83
CA ASP A 502 5.95 19.93 13.37
C ASP A 502 5.09 19.77 12.14
N PHE A 503 4.45 18.60 12.01
CA PHE A 503 3.20 18.38 11.30
C PHE A 503 2.57 19.76 11.23
N ALA A 504 2.58 20.41 10.06
CA ALA A 504 1.90 21.68 9.99
C ALA A 504 0.49 21.32 10.48
N LEU A 505 0.08 21.88 11.60
CA LEU A 505 -1.27 21.69 12.09
C LEU A 505 -2.10 22.71 11.32
N PRO A 506 -3.42 22.49 11.15
CA PRO A 506 -4.23 23.45 10.42
C PRO A 506 -3.95 24.86 10.94
N GLU A 507 -3.69 25.81 10.05
CA GLU A 507 -3.57 27.21 10.46
C GLU A 507 -4.95 27.76 10.82
N THR A 508 -6.00 27.19 10.22
CA THR A 508 -7.40 27.56 10.40
C THR A 508 -8.29 26.34 10.47
N PHE A 509 -9.46 26.46 11.11
CA PHE A 509 -10.49 25.43 11.05
C PHE A 509 -10.94 25.18 9.61
N GLN A 510 -11.03 23.91 9.21
CA GLN A 510 -11.81 23.49 8.04
C GLN A 510 -13.04 22.74 8.53
N LEU A 511 -14.21 23.12 8.04
CA LEU A 511 -15.46 22.39 8.29
C LEU A 511 -15.82 21.67 6.99
N GLN A 512 -15.93 20.35 7.02
CA GLN A 512 -16.26 19.56 5.85
C GLN A 512 -17.78 19.40 5.69
N GLN A 513 -18.22 18.91 4.53
CA GLN A 513 -19.63 18.59 4.29
C GLN A 513 -20.00 17.31 5.05
N ASN A 514 -21.11 17.33 5.79
CA ASN A 514 -21.57 16.17 6.54
C ASN A 514 -21.95 15.01 5.61
N TYR A 515 -21.72 13.78 6.08
CA TYR A 515 -22.07 12.57 5.36
C TYR A 515 -22.72 11.53 6.31
N PRO A 516 -23.81 10.86 5.89
CA PRO A 516 -24.56 11.07 4.65
C PRO A 516 -25.31 12.41 4.63
N ASN A 517 -25.57 12.93 3.43
CA ASN A 517 -26.42 14.11 3.21
C ASN A 517 -27.12 14.02 1.83
N PRO A 518 -28.44 13.80 1.75
CA PRO A 518 -29.39 13.70 2.86
C PRO A 518 -29.20 12.45 3.73
N PHE A 519 -29.68 12.47 4.97
CA PHE A 519 -29.60 11.33 5.89
C PHE A 519 -30.93 11.06 6.61
N ASN A 520 -31.13 9.85 7.14
CA ASN A 520 -32.38 9.42 7.79
C ASN A 520 -32.26 9.03 9.27
N ALA A 521 -31.11 8.45 9.68
CA ALA A 521 -30.87 7.99 11.05
C ALA A 521 -29.83 8.83 11.79
N GLY A 522 -28.74 9.20 11.10
CA GLY A 522 -27.68 10.05 11.63
C GLY A 522 -26.71 10.47 10.54
N THR A 523 -25.85 11.43 10.86
CA THR A 523 -24.82 11.96 9.96
C THR A 523 -23.57 12.33 10.74
N THR A 524 -22.42 12.25 10.09
CA THR A 524 -21.13 12.64 10.65
C THR A 524 -20.71 13.97 10.04
N ILE A 525 -20.27 14.90 10.89
CA ILE A 525 -19.68 16.19 10.54
C ILE A 525 -18.19 16.11 10.85
N SER A 526 -17.35 16.17 9.82
CA SER A 526 -15.90 16.21 9.95
C SER A 526 -15.39 17.65 9.98
N LEU A 527 -14.42 17.93 10.83
CA LEU A 527 -13.70 19.21 10.87
C LEU A 527 -12.21 19.01 11.18
N GLU A 528 -11.38 19.92 10.70
CA GLU A 528 -9.95 19.94 10.99
C GLU A 528 -9.69 21.04 12.02
N VAL A 529 -9.08 20.66 13.16
CA VAL A 529 -8.85 21.53 14.31
C VAL A 529 -7.41 22.07 14.28
N PRO A 530 -7.20 23.40 14.25
CA PRO A 530 -5.88 24.00 14.14
C PRO A 530 -5.01 23.82 15.39
N ALA A 531 -3.68 23.92 15.25
CA ALA A 531 -2.70 23.80 16.36
C ALA A 531 -3.02 24.71 17.55
N ASN A 532 -3.38 25.93 17.22
CA ASN A 532 -3.64 27.02 18.13
C ASN A 532 -5.14 27.12 18.46
N ALA A 533 -5.93 26.08 18.19
CA ALA A 533 -7.35 26.04 18.49
C ALA A 533 -7.59 26.27 19.99
N GLY A 534 -8.21 27.40 20.31
CA GLY A 534 -8.87 27.59 21.60
C GLY A 534 -10.17 26.79 21.70
N SER A 535 -11.00 27.12 22.69
CA SER A 535 -12.33 26.53 22.79
C SER A 535 -13.21 26.95 21.61
N PHE A 536 -13.89 25.98 21.00
CA PHE A 536 -14.85 26.19 19.91
C PHE A 536 -16.16 25.45 20.18
N GLU A 537 -17.20 25.83 19.43
CA GLU A 537 -18.53 25.25 19.54
C GLU A 537 -19.03 24.85 18.14
N VAL A 538 -19.50 23.61 18.00
CA VAL A 538 -20.20 23.14 16.79
C VAL A 538 -21.68 22.97 17.12
N THR A 539 -22.53 23.72 16.44
CA THR A 539 -23.97 23.81 16.73
C THR A 539 -24.80 23.60 15.47
N VAL A 540 -25.86 22.81 15.58
CA VAL A 540 -26.90 22.63 14.55
C VAL A 540 -28.02 23.63 14.79
N PHE A 541 -28.51 24.25 13.72
CA PHE A 541 -29.58 25.23 13.65
C PHE A 541 -30.63 24.82 12.62
N ASN A 542 -31.87 25.25 12.81
CA ASN A 542 -32.89 25.18 11.76
C ASN A 542 -32.74 26.34 10.76
N VAL A 543 -33.51 26.33 9.67
CA VAL A 543 -33.50 27.41 8.64
C VAL A 543 -33.89 28.79 9.15
N HIS A 544 -34.51 28.90 10.34
CA HIS A 544 -34.81 30.17 11.00
C HIS A 544 -33.68 30.65 11.91
N GLY A 545 -32.53 29.95 11.93
CA GLY A 545 -31.39 30.26 12.78
C GLY A 545 -31.59 29.90 14.25
N GLN A 546 -32.64 29.13 14.59
CA GLN A 546 -32.85 28.68 15.96
C GLN A 546 -31.95 27.48 16.25
N LYS A 547 -31.24 27.54 17.38
CA LYS A 547 -30.37 26.46 17.85
C LYS A 547 -31.18 25.19 18.12
N VAL A 548 -30.76 24.10 17.50
CA VAL A 548 -31.36 22.77 17.62
C VAL A 548 -30.56 21.93 18.60
N ASN A 549 -29.25 21.80 18.39
CA ASN A 549 -28.37 20.99 19.23
C ASN A 549 -26.93 21.52 19.21
N THR A 550 -26.17 21.29 20.29
CA THR A 550 -24.71 21.54 20.35
C THR A 550 -24.02 20.20 20.27
N LEU A 551 -23.26 19.95 19.21
CA LEU A 551 -22.56 18.68 19.04
C LEU A 551 -21.24 18.67 19.80
N PHE A 552 -20.61 19.83 19.91
CA PHE A 552 -19.36 19.99 20.65
C PHE A 552 -19.22 21.39 21.23
N LYS A 553 -18.64 21.47 22.43
CA LYS A 553 -18.26 22.74 23.07
C LYS A 553 -17.06 22.51 23.98
N GLY A 554 -15.89 23.01 23.60
CA GLY A 554 -14.66 22.83 24.36
C GLY A 554 -13.42 23.02 23.52
N ALA A 555 -12.26 22.70 24.09
CA ALA A 555 -11.02 22.52 23.34
C ALA A 555 -10.92 21.07 22.87
N ALA A 556 -10.37 20.86 21.66
CA ALA A 556 -10.08 19.54 21.12
C ALA A 556 -8.59 19.44 20.78
N GLN A 557 -8.08 18.22 20.62
CA GLN A 557 -6.74 18.03 20.09
C GLN A 557 -6.69 18.54 18.64
N PRO A 558 -5.58 19.13 18.19
CA PRO A 558 -5.38 19.47 16.79
C PRO A 558 -5.50 18.25 15.87
N GLY A 559 -5.93 18.46 14.63
CA GLY A 559 -6.14 17.42 13.62
C GLY A 559 -7.61 17.14 13.28
N LEU A 560 -7.87 16.04 12.56
CA LEU A 560 -9.23 15.66 12.13
C LEU A 560 -10.09 15.22 13.33
N MET A 561 -11.28 15.82 13.43
CA MET A 561 -12.30 15.53 14.44
C MET A 561 -13.65 15.25 13.77
N LYS A 562 -14.31 14.16 14.17
CA LYS A 562 -15.63 13.75 13.65
C LYS A 562 -16.71 13.91 14.74
N LEU A 563 -17.85 14.49 14.38
CA LEU A 563 -18.99 14.75 15.25
C LEU A 563 -20.26 14.11 14.68
N HIS A 564 -20.94 13.28 15.48
CA HIS A 564 -22.18 12.64 15.04
C HIS A 564 -23.42 13.47 15.42
N TRP A 565 -24.40 13.55 14.50
CA TRP A 565 -25.73 14.06 14.77
C TRP A 565 -26.80 13.07 14.30
N ASP A 566 -27.65 12.62 15.22
CA ASP A 566 -28.74 11.65 15.02
C ASP A 566 -30.09 12.30 14.66
N GLY A 567 -30.09 13.59 14.31
CA GLY A 567 -31.34 14.32 14.07
C GLY A 567 -32.19 14.54 15.34
N SER A 568 -31.54 14.71 16.50
CA SER A 568 -32.17 15.09 17.77
C SER A 568 -31.85 16.51 18.22
N ASP A 569 -32.77 17.13 18.97
CA ASP A 569 -32.56 18.39 19.68
C ASP A 569 -31.74 18.20 20.97
N ALA A 570 -31.37 19.30 21.63
CA ALA A 570 -30.61 19.26 22.89
C ALA A 570 -31.30 18.51 24.06
N SER A 571 -32.58 18.13 23.93
CA SER A 571 -33.31 17.30 24.90
C SER A 571 -33.39 15.83 24.48
N GLY A 572 -32.67 15.43 23.42
CA GLY A 572 -32.69 14.09 22.85
C GLY A 572 -33.96 13.77 22.06
N ARG A 573 -34.78 14.78 21.71
CA ARG A 573 -36.02 14.56 20.94
C ARG A 573 -35.75 14.69 19.46
N ALA A 574 -36.25 13.73 18.69
CA ALA A 574 -36.25 13.75 17.24
C ALA A 574 -36.80 15.08 16.67
N VAL A 575 -36.03 15.73 15.79
CA VAL A 575 -36.53 16.87 14.99
C VAL A 575 -37.16 16.40 13.67
N GLY A 576 -37.97 17.24 13.03
CA GLY A 576 -38.68 16.89 11.79
C GLY A 576 -37.78 16.85 10.56
N SER A 577 -38.19 16.13 9.51
CA SER A 577 -37.52 16.14 8.20
C SER A 577 -37.40 17.58 7.67
N GLY A 578 -36.26 17.93 7.10
CA GLY A 578 -36.03 19.27 6.59
C GLY A 578 -34.57 19.65 6.44
N VAL A 579 -34.36 20.91 6.08
CA VAL A 579 -33.03 21.51 5.97
C VAL A 579 -32.60 22.07 7.32
N TYR A 580 -31.34 21.85 7.66
CA TYR A 580 -30.68 22.41 8.82
C TYR A 580 -29.32 22.98 8.40
N LEU A 581 -28.75 23.79 9.28
CA LEU A 581 -27.41 24.36 9.13
C LEU A 581 -26.58 23.92 10.33
N TYR A 582 -25.31 23.63 10.14
CA TYR A 582 -24.37 23.47 11.24
C TYR A 582 -23.29 24.53 11.12
N SER A 583 -22.89 25.07 12.26
CA SER A 583 -21.86 26.09 12.34
C SER A 583 -20.79 25.70 13.33
N LEU A 584 -19.55 25.93 12.92
CA LEU A 584 -18.39 25.97 13.80
C LEU A 584 -18.13 27.42 14.20
N LYS A 585 -18.05 27.69 15.51
CA LYS A 585 -17.68 29.00 16.05
C LYS A 585 -16.47 28.89 16.97
N SER A 586 -15.41 29.64 16.66
CA SER A 586 -14.24 29.81 17.53
C SER A 586 -14.04 31.29 17.86
N GLY A 587 -13.94 31.61 19.15
CA GLY A 587 -13.87 32.99 19.65
C GLY A 587 -15.05 33.89 19.19
N ASP A 588 -14.75 35.16 18.93
CA ASP A 588 -15.75 36.18 18.54
C ASP A 588 -15.91 36.35 17.01
N SER A 589 -15.12 35.65 16.18
CA SER A 589 -14.88 36.12 14.80
C SER A 589 -14.99 35.09 13.69
N VAL A 590 -14.89 33.77 13.95
CA VAL A 590 -14.94 32.76 12.88
C VAL A 590 -16.21 31.94 13.02
N SER A 591 -17.14 32.09 12.07
CA SER A 591 -18.31 31.22 11.90
C SER A 591 -18.27 30.60 10.51
N ILE A 592 -17.89 29.33 10.43
CA ILE A 592 -18.01 28.53 9.20
C ILE A 592 -19.37 27.83 9.27
N GLN A 593 -20.12 27.81 8.16
CA GLN A 593 -21.46 27.21 8.11
C GLN A 593 -21.62 26.33 6.88
N LYS A 594 -22.28 25.19 7.07
CA LYS A 594 -22.68 24.27 5.99
C LYS A 594 -24.10 23.79 6.20
N LYS A 595 -24.71 23.27 5.13
CA LYS A 595 -26.10 22.82 5.09
C LYS A 595 -26.17 21.30 5.21
N LEU A 596 -27.16 20.78 5.93
CA LEU A 596 -27.50 19.36 5.97
C LEU A 596 -29.00 19.12 5.81
N VAL A 597 -29.37 17.96 5.29
CA VAL A 597 -30.76 17.60 4.94
C VAL A 597 -31.14 16.31 5.65
N LEU A 598 -32.14 16.37 6.53
CA LEU A 598 -32.69 15.23 7.25
C LEU A 598 -33.98 14.75 6.55
N LEU A 599 -34.05 13.45 6.26
CA LEU A 599 -35.19 12.76 5.67
C LEU A 599 -35.66 11.64 6.61
N LYS A 600 -36.71 11.89 7.38
CA LYS A 600 -37.45 10.84 8.11
C LYS A 600 -38.65 10.34 7.33
#